data_AF-A0A8T2PGQ8-F1
#
_entry.id   AF-A0A8T2PGQ8-F1
#
_cell.length_a   1.000
_cell.length_b   1.000
_cell.length_c   1.000
_cell.angle_alpha   90.00
_cell.angle_beta   90.00
_cell.angle_gamma   90.00
#
_symmetry.space_group_name_H-M   'P 1'
#
loop_
_entity.id
_entity.type
_entity.pdbx_description
1 polymer ?
#
loop_
_entity_poly.entity_id
_entity_poly.type
_entity_poly.pdbx_seq_one_letter_code
_entity_poly.pdbx_strand_id
1 'polypeptide(L)'
;MKELARFKPMQRHLFLHERALLFCKRREEHGEGYEKTASYSFKHCLRMSAVGITENVKGDVKKFEIWYSGREEVYVVQAPSLEVKVAWLTEIRKILTNQQKVLQDDLMPPCPAPERSRLSPPLSDSKLQSASYSSEETESGRTSPVLTDPVIFSPQPQLNRR
;
A
#
# COMPACT_ATOMS: atom_id res chain seq x y z
N MET A 1 -5.47 9.92 29.05
CA MET A 1 -4.50 9.46 28.02
C MET A 1 -3.95 8.14 28.54
N LYS A 2 -4.29 6.99 27.93
CA LYS A 2 -3.86 5.67 28.43
C LYS A 2 -2.33 5.61 28.37
N GLU A 3 -1.68 5.51 29.53
CA GLU A 3 -0.27 5.12 29.65
C GLU A 3 -0.18 3.71 29.04
N LEU A 4 0.19 3.61 27.77
CA LEU A 4 0.57 2.33 27.17
C LEU A 4 1.81 1.89 27.94
N ALA A 5 1.62 0.86 28.75
CA ALA A 5 2.47 0.50 29.88
C ALA A 5 3.97 0.51 29.57
N ARG A 6 4.74 0.77 30.64
CA ARG A 6 6.21 0.83 30.75
C ARG A 6 6.90 -0.50 30.43
N PHE A 7 6.57 -1.13 29.32
CA PHE A 7 7.26 -2.32 28.87
C PHE A 7 8.67 -1.90 28.45
N LYS A 8 9.66 -2.38 29.23
CA LYS A 8 11.07 -2.29 28.86
C LYS A 8 11.21 -2.85 27.43
N PRO A 9 11.79 -2.09 26.49
CA PRO A 9 12.01 -2.57 25.14
C PRO A 9 12.65 -3.95 25.16
N MET A 10 12.01 -4.91 24.49
CA MET A 10 12.48 -6.28 24.45
C MET A 10 13.22 -6.51 23.13
N GLN A 11 14.46 -6.99 23.19
CA GLN A 11 15.17 -7.40 21.98
C GLN A 11 14.53 -8.68 21.44
N ARG A 12 14.04 -8.61 20.20
CA ARG A 12 13.47 -9.73 19.45
C ARG A 12 14.09 -9.74 18.06
N HIS A 13 14.32 -10.94 17.56
CA HIS A 13 14.64 -11.16 16.16
C HIS A 13 13.33 -11.49 15.44
N LEU A 14 13.01 -10.75 14.38
CA LEU A 14 11.78 -10.93 13.63
C LEU A 14 12.09 -11.65 12.31
N PHE A 15 11.30 -12.66 11.98
CA PHE A 15 11.34 -13.32 10.67
C PHE A 15 10.04 -13.06 9.93
N LEU A 16 10.13 -12.40 8.78
CA LEU A 16 9.00 -12.15 7.90
C LEU A 16 8.90 -13.25 6.86
N HIS A 17 7.77 -13.95 6.86
CA HIS A 17 7.38 -14.89 5.82
C HIS A 17 6.08 -14.43 5.18
N GLU A 18 5.77 -14.94 3.99
CA GLU A 18 4.57 -14.58 3.24
C GLU A 18 3.27 -14.83 4.02
N ARG A 19 3.25 -15.85 4.89
CA ARG A 19 2.05 -16.25 5.65
C ARG A 19 2.12 -15.92 7.14
N ALA A 20 3.31 -15.63 7.68
CA ALA A 20 3.48 -15.37 9.10
C ALA A 20 4.64 -14.42 9.41
N LEU A 21 4.50 -13.66 10.50
CA LEU A 21 5.58 -12.91 11.13
C LEU A 21 5.95 -13.60 12.44
N LEU A 22 7.20 -14.04 12.57
CA LEU A 22 7.69 -14.75 13.75
C LEU A 22 8.51 -13.83 14.63
N PHE A 23 8.30 -13.93 15.94
CA PHE A 23 9.09 -13.27 16.96
C PHE A 23 9.92 -14.32 17.67
N CYS A 24 11.24 -14.14 17.65
CA CYS A 24 12.18 -15.04 18.29
C CYS A 24 13.10 -14.29 19.26
N LYS A 25 13.63 -15.00 20.25
CA LYS A 25 14.74 -14.52 21.09
C LYS A 25 16.04 -15.13 20.54
N ARG A 26 17.00 -14.28 20.13
CA ARG A 26 18.35 -14.74 19.78
C ARG A 26 18.99 -15.37 21.01
N ARG A 27 19.59 -16.54 20.84
CA ARG A 27 20.42 -17.22 21.82
C ARG A 27 21.85 -17.04 21.36
N GLU A 28 22.70 -16.58 22.27
CA GLU A 28 24.14 -16.67 22.08
C GLU A 28 24.56 -18.02 22.64
N GLU A 29 25.01 -18.90 21.76
CA GLU A 29 25.65 -20.13 22.20
C GLU A 29 27.07 -19.79 22.63
N HIS A 30 27.39 -20.09 23.89
CA HIS A 30 28.70 -19.89 24.51
C HIS A 30 29.55 -21.16 24.31
N GLY A 31 29.56 -21.71 23.09
CA GLY A 31 30.30 -22.92 22.75
C GLY A 31 31.68 -22.60 22.17
N GLU A 32 32.71 -23.30 22.63
CA GLU A 32 34.03 -23.35 21.99
C GLU A 32 33.95 -24.27 20.76
N GLY A 33 33.78 -23.71 19.56
CA GLY A 33 33.75 -24.47 18.32
C GLY A 33 33.60 -23.59 17.08
N TYR A 34 34.14 -24.05 15.94
CA TYR A 34 34.20 -23.31 14.66
C TYR A 34 32.84 -23.17 13.95
N GLU A 35 31.77 -23.76 14.47
CA GLU A 35 30.40 -23.70 13.93
C GLU A 35 29.49 -22.90 14.87
N LYS A 36 29.70 -21.58 14.93
CA LYS A 36 28.87 -20.69 15.76
C LYS A 36 27.59 -20.28 15.02
N THR A 37 26.69 -21.23 14.78
CA THR A 37 25.39 -20.93 14.17
C THR A 37 24.49 -20.22 15.19
N ALA A 38 23.97 -19.04 14.84
CA ALA A 38 23.07 -18.30 15.70
C ALA A 38 21.76 -19.09 15.92
N SER A 39 21.44 -19.42 17.17
CA SER A 39 20.20 -20.12 17.51
C SER A 39 19.10 -19.14 17.94
N TYR A 40 17.85 -19.49 17.63
CA TYR A 40 16.68 -18.64 17.88
C TYR A 40 15.60 -19.44 18.58
N SER A 41 15.13 -18.96 19.75
CA SER A 41 13.99 -19.55 20.42
C SER A 41 12.71 -18.85 19.98
N PHE A 42 11.75 -19.62 19.47
CA PHE A 42 10.40 -19.14 19.17
C PHE A 42 9.75 -18.46 20.38
N LYS A 43 9.01 -17.38 20.13
CA LYS A 43 8.24 -16.66 21.16
C LYS A 43 6.81 -16.39 20.76
N HIS A 44 6.58 -15.92 19.54
CA HIS A 44 5.24 -15.56 19.07
C HIS A 44 5.16 -15.65 17.55
N CYS A 45 3.96 -15.86 17.02
CA CYS A 45 3.69 -15.77 15.60
C CYS A 45 2.40 -14.99 15.33
N LEU A 46 2.43 -14.16 14.29
CA LEU A 46 1.26 -13.46 13.78
C LEU A 46 0.98 -13.96 12.38
N ARG A 47 -0.27 -14.36 12.08
CA ARG A 47 -0.67 -14.70 10.72
C ARG A 47 -0.81 -13.43 9.89
N MET A 48 -0.19 -13.39 8.73
CA MET A 48 -0.20 -12.18 7.88
C MET A 48 -1.60 -11.78 7.41
N SER A 49 -2.59 -12.68 7.49
CA SER A 49 -3.99 -12.42 7.16
C SER A 49 -4.69 -11.39 8.08
N ALA A 50 -4.17 -11.17 9.29
CA ALA A 50 -4.74 -10.24 10.26
C ALA A 50 -3.70 -9.25 10.84
N VAL A 51 -2.53 -9.16 10.19
CA VAL A 51 -1.50 -8.18 10.50
C VAL A 51 -1.80 -6.88 9.76
N GLY A 52 -1.57 -5.75 10.43
CA GLY A 52 -1.42 -4.47 9.79
C GLY A 52 -0.29 -3.65 10.40
N ILE A 53 0.01 -2.50 9.79
CA ILE A 53 1.16 -1.68 10.15
C ILE A 53 0.79 -0.20 10.27
N THR A 54 1.53 0.53 11.10
CA THR A 54 1.54 2.00 11.13
C THR A 54 2.97 2.46 10.86
N GLU A 55 3.19 3.25 9.81
CA GLU A 55 4.54 3.70 9.44
C GLU A 55 5.12 4.73 10.42
N ASN A 56 4.31 5.69 10.86
CA ASN A 56 4.80 6.86 11.59
C ASN A 56 4.50 6.76 13.07
N VAL A 57 5.56 6.69 13.87
CA VAL A 57 5.50 6.79 15.34
C VAL A 57 6.11 8.12 15.74
N LYS A 58 5.39 8.91 16.54
CA LYS A 58 5.87 10.23 17.01
C LYS A 58 7.14 10.06 17.85
N GLY A 59 8.13 10.91 17.59
CA GLY A 59 9.36 10.99 18.38
C GLY A 59 10.51 10.09 17.92
N ASP A 60 10.30 9.15 16.97
CA ASP A 60 11.41 8.40 16.37
C ASP A 60 11.08 7.96 14.94
N VAL A 61 11.82 8.49 13.97
CA VAL A 61 11.65 8.17 12.55
C VAL A 61 12.00 6.72 12.21
N LYS A 62 12.75 6.02 13.07
CA LYS A 62 13.13 4.60 12.90
C LYS A 62 12.12 3.64 13.52
N LYS A 63 11.07 4.15 14.17
CA LYS A 63 10.00 3.33 14.75
C LYS A 63 8.82 3.18 13.82
N PHE A 64 8.20 2.02 13.85
CA PHE A 64 6.93 1.71 13.21
C PHE A 64 6.12 0.76 14.11
N GLU A 65 4.83 0.62 13.84
CA GLU A 65 3.97 -0.29 14.59
C GLU A 65 3.57 -1.48 13.73
N ILE A 66 3.50 -2.64 14.35
CA ILE A 66 2.83 -3.83 13.82
C ILE A 66 1.67 -4.11 14.75
N TRP A 67 0.46 -4.14 14.22
CA TRP A 67 -0.74 -4.45 14.98
C TRP A 67 -1.40 -5.70 14.43
N TYR A 68 -2.12 -6.42 15.30
CA TYR A 68 -2.78 -7.67 14.96
C TYR A 68 -4.20 -7.70 15.51
N SER A 69 -5.11 -8.42 14.83
CA SER A 69 -6.50 -8.64 15.27
C SER A 69 -7.21 -7.34 15.67
N GLY A 70 -7.30 -6.37 14.75
CA GLY A 70 -7.99 -5.11 15.04
C GLY A 70 -7.32 -4.23 16.12
N ARG A 71 -5.99 -4.35 16.29
CA ARG A 71 -5.17 -3.66 17.31
C ARG A 71 -5.35 -4.18 18.74
N GLU A 72 -5.80 -5.43 18.92
CA GLU A 72 -5.72 -6.13 20.20
C GLU A 72 -4.27 -6.30 20.67
N GLU A 73 -3.37 -6.60 19.73
CA GLU A 73 -1.93 -6.62 19.96
C GLU A 73 -1.27 -5.50 19.15
N VAL A 74 -0.42 -4.69 19.79
CA VAL A 74 0.34 -3.61 19.14
C VAL A 74 1.81 -3.70 19.56
N TYR A 75 2.68 -3.86 18.57
CA TYR A 75 4.12 -3.93 18.73
C TYR A 75 4.76 -2.69 18.13
N VAL A 76 5.47 -1.91 18.96
CA VAL A 76 6.33 -0.82 18.47
C VAL A 76 7.71 -1.39 18.17
N VAL A 77 8.07 -1.44 16.89
CA VAL A 77 9.37 -1.95 16.42
C VAL A 77 10.29 -0.78 16.16
N GLN A 78 11.48 -0.82 16.75
CA GLN A 78 12.56 0.13 16.47
C GLN A 78 13.60 -0.54 15.58
N ALA A 79 13.72 -0.07 14.35
CA ALA A 79 14.73 -0.57 13.42
C ALA A 79 16.13 0.01 13.75
N PRO A 80 17.22 -0.69 13.41
CA PRO A 80 18.59 -0.18 13.61
C PRO A 80 18.88 1.09 12.78
N SER A 81 18.29 1.19 11.59
CA SER A 81 18.38 2.36 10.70
C SER A 81 17.04 2.68 10.05
N LEU A 82 16.92 3.90 9.51
CA LEU A 82 15.73 4.31 8.77
C LEU A 82 15.54 3.46 7.51
N GLU A 83 16.63 3.16 6.81
CA GLU A 83 16.62 2.31 5.62
C GLU A 83 16.06 0.91 5.94
N VAL A 84 16.49 0.30 7.05
CA VAL A 84 15.97 -1.00 7.48
C VAL A 84 14.48 -0.90 7.80
N LYS A 85 14.01 0.17 8.45
CA LYS A 85 12.57 0.40 8.64
C LYS A 85 11.83 0.45 7.29
N VAL A 86 12.34 1.21 6.32
CA VAL A 86 11.70 1.36 5.01
C VAL A 86 11.64 0.02 4.27
N ALA A 87 12.71 -0.79 4.33
CA ALA A 87 12.73 -2.13 3.77
C ALA A 87 11.66 -3.04 4.42
N TRP A 88 11.55 -3.02 5.75
CA TRP A 88 10.51 -3.76 6.49
C TRP A 88 9.10 -3.36 6.08
N LEU A 89 8.82 -2.06 6.04
CA LEU A 89 7.49 -1.55 5.66
C LEU A 89 7.15 -1.93 4.22
N THR A 90 8.12 -1.83 3.31
CA THR A 90 7.93 -2.20 1.90
C THR A 90 7.58 -3.68 1.75
N GLU A 91 8.33 -4.58 2.39
CA GLU A 91 8.08 -6.01 2.24
C GLU A 91 6.78 -6.45 2.93
N ILE A 92 6.45 -5.88 4.11
CA ILE A 92 5.16 -6.16 4.75
C ILE A 92 4.00 -5.69 3.86
N ARG A 93 4.07 -4.47 3.29
CA ARG A 93 3.03 -3.97 2.38
C ARG A 93 2.85 -4.88 1.18
N LYS A 94 3.95 -5.31 0.56
CA LYS A 94 3.93 -6.21 -0.58
C LYS A 94 3.18 -7.52 -0.25
N ILE A 95 3.46 -8.12 0.90
CA ILE A 95 2.76 -9.33 1.36
C ILE A 95 1.27 -9.07 1.60
N LEU A 96 0.90 -7.95 2.23
CA LEU A 96 -0.50 -7.59 2.48
C LEU A 96 -1.27 -7.31 1.19
N THR A 97 -0.67 -6.59 0.23
CA THR A 97 -1.29 -6.31 -1.07
C THR A 97 -1.47 -7.58 -1.90
N ASN A 98 -0.51 -8.50 -1.86
CA ASN A 98 -0.64 -9.79 -2.56
C ASN A 98 -1.79 -10.64 -2.02
N GLN A 99 -2.00 -10.67 -0.70
CA GLN A 99 -3.14 -11.36 -0.09
C GLN A 99 -4.49 -10.77 -0.53
N GLN A 100 -4.58 -9.45 -0.67
CA GLN A 100 -5.81 -8.80 -1.12
C GLN A 100 -6.14 -9.11 -2.59
N LYS A 101 -5.14 -9.23 -3.47
CA LYS A 101 -5.34 -9.61 -4.87
C LYS A 101 -5.94 -11.00 -5.02
N VAL A 102 -5.45 -11.97 -4.24
CA VAL A 102 -5.99 -13.34 -4.25
C VAL A 102 -7.47 -13.37 -3.88
N LEU A 103 -7.87 -12.57 -2.88
CA LEU A 103 -9.28 -12.48 -2.47
C LEU A 103 -10.18 -11.79 -3.51
N GLN A 104 -9.64 -10.90 -4.34
CA GLN A 104 -10.41 -10.26 -5.40
C GLN A 104 -10.57 -11.13 -6.65
N ASP A 105 -9.58 -11.96 -6.96
CA ASP A 105 -9.62 -12.87 -8.12
C ASP A 105 -10.64 -14.00 -7.93
N ASP A 106 -10.81 -14.47 -6.68
CA ASP A 106 -11.78 -15.53 -6.32
C ASP A 106 -13.26 -15.06 -6.34
N LEU A 107 -13.50 -13.75 -6.38
CA LEU A 107 -14.85 -13.15 -6.38
C LEU A 107 -15.35 -12.79 -7.79
N MET A 108 -14.57 -13.04 -8.85
CA MET A 108 -14.97 -12.79 -10.23
C MET A 108 -15.31 -14.11 -10.97
N PRO A 109 -16.58 -14.40 -11.29
CA PRO A 109 -16.89 -15.44 -12.25
C PRO A 109 -16.42 -15.00 -13.65
N PRO A 110 -15.89 -15.90 -14.51
CA PRO A 110 -15.76 -15.61 -15.92
C PRO A 110 -17.15 -15.30 -16.47
N CYS A 111 -17.37 -14.08 -16.96
CA CYS A 111 -18.61 -13.73 -17.65
C CYS A 111 -18.87 -14.76 -18.77
N PRO A 112 -20.03 -15.44 -18.83
CA PRO A 112 -20.39 -16.16 -20.04
C PRO A 112 -20.63 -15.12 -21.12
N ALA A 113 -19.78 -15.14 -22.16
CA ALA A 113 -19.95 -14.29 -23.33
C ALA A 113 -21.34 -14.57 -23.95
N PRO A 114 -22.10 -13.54 -24.37
CA PRO A 114 -23.34 -13.79 -25.09
C PRO A 114 -23.01 -14.38 -26.46
N GLU A 115 -23.52 -15.57 -26.73
CA GLU A 115 -23.52 -16.17 -28.07
C GLU A 115 -24.23 -15.21 -29.04
N ARG A 116 -23.44 -14.45 -29.79
CA ARG A 116 -23.96 -13.73 -30.95
C ARG A 116 -23.92 -14.70 -32.13
N SER A 117 -25.07 -15.31 -32.35
CA SER A 117 -25.45 -16.11 -33.51
C SER A 117 -24.79 -15.60 -34.79
N ARG A 118 -23.89 -16.44 -35.32
CA ARG A 118 -23.29 -16.29 -36.65
C ARG A 118 -24.30 -16.71 -37.70
N LEU A 119 -24.90 -15.77 -38.41
CA LEU A 119 -25.34 -15.97 -39.79
C LEU A 119 -24.98 -14.71 -40.59
N SER A 120 -24.32 -14.91 -41.73
CA SER A 120 -23.83 -13.88 -42.65
C SER A 120 -24.49 -14.06 -44.05
N PRO A 121 -24.23 -13.21 -45.06
CA PRO A 121 -25.20 -12.38 -45.80
C PRO A 121 -25.52 -12.89 -47.23
N PRO A 122 -26.23 -12.14 -48.12
CA PRO A 122 -25.47 -11.38 -49.13
C PRO A 122 -26.11 -10.12 -49.83
N LEU A 123 -25.20 -9.26 -50.33
CA LEU A 123 -25.07 -8.62 -51.67
C LEU A 123 -25.89 -7.40 -52.18
N SER A 124 -25.13 -6.59 -52.94
CA SER A 124 -25.43 -5.65 -54.06
C SER A 124 -25.73 -4.17 -53.72
N ASP A 125 -25.31 -3.13 -54.47
CA ASP A 125 -24.20 -2.85 -55.40
C ASP A 125 -24.19 -1.31 -55.69
N SER A 126 -23.05 -0.76 -56.14
CA SER A 126 -22.89 0.38 -57.08
C SER A 126 -23.19 1.86 -56.70
N LYS A 127 -22.09 2.57 -56.35
CA LYS A 127 -21.35 3.68 -57.03
C LYS A 127 -22.04 4.80 -57.87
N LEU A 128 -21.56 6.04 -57.58
CA LEU A 128 -21.25 7.24 -58.43
C LEU A 128 -22.18 8.49 -58.39
N GLN A 129 -21.58 9.64 -57.98
CA GLN A 129 -21.50 10.96 -58.68
C GLN A 129 -20.98 11.99 -57.65
N SER A 130 -19.76 12.54 -57.71
CA SER A 130 -19.12 13.49 -58.65
C SER A 130 -19.63 14.95 -58.57
N ALA A 131 -18.80 15.83 -58.00
CA ALA A 131 -18.51 17.25 -58.36
C ALA A 131 -17.76 17.89 -57.17
N SER A 132 -16.47 18.26 -57.28
CA SER A 132 -15.96 19.63 -57.56
C SER A 132 -16.50 20.66 -56.55
N TYR A 133 -15.74 21.52 -55.87
CA TYR A 133 -14.61 22.35 -56.29
C TYR A 133 -13.92 22.99 -55.05
N SER A 134 -12.72 23.53 -55.30
CA SER A 134 -11.74 24.17 -54.40
C SER A 134 -12.20 25.47 -53.70
N SER A 135 -11.63 25.80 -52.53
CA SER A 135 -10.89 27.07 -52.30
C SER A 135 -10.34 27.18 -50.87
N GLU A 136 -9.28 27.99 -50.78
CA GLU A 136 -8.28 28.11 -49.72
C GLU A 136 -8.69 28.93 -48.49
N GLU A 137 -7.87 28.75 -47.47
CA GLU A 137 -7.50 29.54 -46.28
C GLU A 137 -8.15 30.93 -46.05
N THR A 138 -8.43 31.24 -44.77
CA THR A 138 -8.02 32.52 -44.18
C THR A 138 -7.93 32.44 -42.66
N GLU A 139 -6.84 33.05 -42.21
CA GLU A 139 -6.41 33.49 -40.89
C GLU A 139 -7.48 34.24 -40.06
N SER A 140 -7.36 34.16 -38.73
CA SER A 140 -7.45 35.30 -37.78
C SER A 140 -8.31 35.03 -36.55
N GLY A 141 -7.82 35.48 -35.39
CA GLY A 141 -8.68 35.79 -34.25
C GLY A 141 -8.28 35.18 -32.91
N ARG A 142 -7.20 35.69 -32.32
CA ARG A 142 -6.98 35.71 -30.87
C ARG A 142 -8.27 36.08 -30.12
N THR A 143 -8.54 35.46 -28.97
CA THR A 143 -8.37 36.08 -27.63
C THR A 143 -8.92 35.17 -26.54
N SER A 144 -8.06 34.77 -25.60
CA SER A 144 -8.44 34.42 -24.23
C SER A 144 -8.26 35.65 -23.34
N PRO A 145 -9.00 35.73 -22.22
CA PRO A 145 -8.35 35.99 -20.93
C PRO A 145 -8.86 34.97 -19.88
N VAL A 146 -7.99 34.18 -19.26
CA VAL A 146 -7.31 34.48 -17.98
C VAL A 146 -8.29 34.94 -16.90
N LEU A 147 -8.67 34.00 -16.03
CA LEU A 147 -9.29 34.25 -14.72
C LEU A 147 -8.19 34.13 -13.67
N THR A 148 -7.89 35.25 -13.00
CA THR A 148 -7.06 35.31 -11.79
C THR A 148 -7.93 35.34 -10.54
N ASP A 149 -7.46 34.63 -9.50
CA ASP A 149 -8.00 34.49 -8.14
C ASP A 149 -8.29 35.82 -7.42
N PRO A 150 -9.07 35.74 -6.32
CA PRO A 150 -8.54 36.27 -5.07
C PRO A 150 -8.64 35.32 -3.87
N VAL A 151 -7.53 35.25 -3.15
CA VAL A 151 -7.33 34.74 -1.78
C VAL A 151 -8.04 35.63 -0.77
N ILE A 152 -8.88 35.12 0.15
CA ILE A 152 -9.13 35.73 1.48
C ILE A 152 -9.50 34.67 2.57
N PHE A 153 -8.56 34.53 3.52
CA PHE A 153 -8.64 34.39 4.99
C PHE A 153 -9.45 33.30 5.73
N SER A 154 -8.68 32.51 6.51
CA SER A 154 -9.09 31.79 7.73
C SER A 154 -9.20 32.71 8.96
N PRO A 155 -10.02 32.31 9.97
CA PRO A 155 -9.76 32.69 11.36
C PRO A 155 -9.59 31.48 12.30
N GLN A 156 -8.61 31.59 13.19
CA GLN A 156 -8.25 30.67 14.28
C GLN A 156 -9.17 30.82 15.53
N PRO A 157 -9.11 29.90 16.52
CA PRO A 157 -10.09 29.76 17.60
C PRO A 157 -9.82 30.66 18.82
N GLN A 158 -10.90 31.05 19.51
CA GLN A 158 -10.87 31.81 20.75
C GLN A 158 -10.55 30.93 21.96
N LEU A 159 -9.57 31.39 22.72
CA LEU A 159 -9.07 30.84 23.98
C LEU A 159 -9.92 31.43 25.11
N ASN A 160 -10.68 30.59 25.84
CA ASN A 160 -11.40 31.05 27.02
C ASN A 160 -10.81 30.41 28.29
N ARG A 161 -10.38 31.31 29.17
CA ARG A 161 -9.70 31.08 30.44
C ARG A 161 -10.74 31.28 31.54
N ARG A 162 -10.95 30.29 32.39
CA ARG A 162 -11.37 30.45 33.80
C ARG A 162 -11.08 29.17 34.55
#